data_AF-A0A8H2JHU4-F1
#
_entry.id   AF-A0A8H2JHU4-F1
#
_cell.length_a   1.000
_cell.length_b   1.000
_cell.length_c   1.000
_cell.angle_alpha   90.00
_cell.angle_beta   90.00
_cell.angle_gamma   90.00
#
_symmetry.space_group_name_H-M   'P 1'
#
loop_
_entity.id
_entity.type
_entity.pdbx_description
1 polymer ?
#
loop_
_entity_poly.entity_id
_entity_poly.type
_entity_poly.pdbx_seq_one_letter_code
_entity_poly.pdbx_strand_id
1 'polypeptide(L)'
;MMTAVTPKGERRRYALVSAAAELLCEGGFDAVRHRAVAQRAGLPLASTTYYFSSLDDLIEKAVEHVGESESQQLRMRVSALSRRRRGADATADLLVDLLVGDGNRASDQLISRYERYIACARQPGLRDVQRRILKQRSEAVVEVVERSGRSVRAELLTALVCAVDGAVVASMVSDGDGPRATARATLVDVIDVLAPFDQERRVAL
;
A
#
# COMPACT_ATOMS: atom_id res chain seq x y z
N MET A 1 14.57 11.43 -31.58
CA MET A 1 15.56 10.34 -31.46
C MET A 1 15.48 9.76 -30.05
N MET A 2 14.92 8.56 -29.89
CA MET A 2 15.01 7.80 -28.64
C MET A 2 16.42 7.21 -28.55
N THR A 3 17.32 7.90 -27.85
CA THR A 3 18.62 7.33 -27.48
C THR A 3 18.39 6.11 -26.61
N ALA A 4 18.91 4.95 -27.03
CA ALA A 4 18.83 3.71 -26.25
C ALA A 4 19.39 3.97 -24.84
N VAL A 5 18.56 3.74 -23.82
CA VAL A 5 18.96 4.00 -22.43
C VAL A 5 20.02 2.97 -22.06
N THR A 6 21.21 3.45 -21.72
CA THR A 6 22.30 2.57 -21.28
C THR A 6 21.99 1.99 -19.90
N PRO A 7 22.54 0.81 -19.53
CA PRO A 7 22.37 0.26 -18.17
C PRO A 7 22.80 1.23 -17.06
N LYS A 8 23.78 2.11 -17.35
CA LYS A 8 24.20 3.18 -16.44
C LYS A 8 23.12 4.27 -16.30
N GLY A 9 22.44 4.61 -17.39
CA GLY A 9 21.33 5.54 -17.41
C GLY A 9 20.14 5.03 -16.59
N GLU A 10 19.78 3.77 -16.78
CA GLU A 10 18.71 3.13 -16.01
C GLU A 10 19.00 3.13 -14.50
N ARG A 11 20.23 2.77 -14.09
CA ARG A 11 20.61 2.83 -12.66
C ARG A 11 20.48 4.22 -12.06
N ARG A 12 20.84 5.28 -12.81
CA ARG A 12 20.71 6.66 -12.34
C ARG A 12 19.26 7.11 -12.27
N ARG A 13 18.46 6.77 -13.28
CA ARG A 13 17.01 7.02 -13.28
C ARG A 13 16.37 6.35 -12.07
N TYR A 14 16.66 5.07 -11.84
CA TYR A 14 16.18 4.31 -10.68
C TYR A 14 16.60 4.96 -9.36
N ALA A 15 17.86 5.36 -9.20
CA ALA A 15 18.33 6.02 -7.98
C ALA A 15 17.56 7.32 -7.67
N LEU A 16 17.25 8.13 -8.70
CA LEU A 16 16.43 9.33 -8.53
C LEU A 16 14.99 9.00 -8.12
N VAL A 17 14.37 7.98 -8.73
CA VAL A 17 13.01 7.53 -8.36
C VAL A 17 12.99 7.00 -6.92
N SER A 18 13.95 6.15 -6.55
CA SER A 18 14.07 5.61 -5.18
C SER A 18 14.22 6.73 -4.16
N ALA A 19 15.13 7.68 -4.42
CA ALA A 19 15.34 8.85 -3.56
C ALA A 19 14.07 9.72 -3.42
N ALA A 20 13.32 9.92 -4.51
CA ALA A 20 12.06 10.65 -4.47
C ALA A 20 10.97 9.89 -3.71
N ALA A 21 10.91 8.57 -3.84
CA ALA A 21 9.98 7.71 -3.10
C ALA A 21 10.27 7.72 -1.59
N GLU A 22 11.54 7.70 -1.19
CA GLU A 22 11.95 7.83 0.21
C GLU A 22 11.55 9.21 0.78
N LEU A 23 11.86 10.30 0.07
CA LEU A 23 11.45 11.65 0.45
C LEU A 23 9.93 11.76 0.62
N LEU A 24 9.19 11.19 -0.33
CA LEU A 24 7.73 11.15 -0.31
C LEU A 24 7.21 10.41 0.92
N CYS A 25 7.84 9.30 1.31
CA CYS A 25 7.44 8.52 2.48
C CYS A 25 7.78 9.20 3.81
N GLU A 26 8.85 10.00 3.85
CA GLU A 26 9.35 10.66 5.07
C GLU A 26 8.70 12.02 5.35
N GLY A 27 8.36 12.78 4.30
CA GLY A 27 7.90 14.16 4.45
C GLY A 27 6.84 14.58 3.43
N GLY A 28 6.15 13.62 2.82
CA GLY A 28 5.07 13.86 1.88
C GLY A 28 5.52 14.55 0.58
N PHE A 29 4.55 15.09 -0.16
CA PHE A 29 4.79 15.70 -1.47
C PHE A 29 5.70 16.93 -1.40
N ASP A 30 5.69 17.64 -0.28
CA ASP A 30 6.49 18.85 -0.12
C ASP A 30 7.99 18.57 0.07
N ALA A 31 8.34 17.41 0.60
CA ALA A 31 9.73 16.96 0.67
C ALA A 31 10.32 16.67 -0.72
N VAL A 32 9.50 16.35 -1.72
CA VAL A 32 9.97 16.00 -3.06
C VAL A 32 10.27 17.28 -3.85
N ARG A 33 11.56 17.60 -3.97
CA ARG A 33 12.10 18.72 -4.76
C ARG A 33 13.33 18.25 -5.53
N HIS A 34 13.58 18.80 -6.74
CA HIS A 34 14.73 18.40 -7.56
C HIS A 34 16.06 18.39 -6.80
N ARG A 35 16.35 19.45 -6.03
CA ARG A 35 17.58 19.53 -5.22
C ARG A 35 17.64 18.46 -4.14
N ALA A 36 16.56 18.27 -3.39
CA ALA A 36 16.48 17.26 -2.34
C ALA A 36 16.67 15.85 -2.91
N VAL A 37 16.02 15.54 -4.03
CA VAL A 37 16.14 14.23 -4.71
C VAL A 37 17.55 14.01 -5.23
N ALA A 38 18.15 14.99 -5.91
CA ALA A 38 19.50 14.88 -6.42
C ALA A 38 20.52 14.63 -5.30
N GLN A 39 20.40 15.38 -4.20
CA GLN A 39 21.24 15.22 -3.01
C GLN A 39 21.07 13.83 -2.40
N ARG A 40 19.84 13.37 -2.19
CA ARG A 40 19.51 12.04 -1.64
C ARG A 40 20.07 10.91 -2.51
N ALA A 41 19.94 11.04 -3.83
CA ALA A 41 20.44 10.05 -4.79
C ALA A 41 21.98 10.09 -4.96
N GLY A 42 22.68 11.07 -4.39
CA GLY A 42 24.10 11.28 -4.63
C GLY A 42 24.44 11.64 -6.08
N LEU A 43 23.52 12.33 -6.78
CA LEU A 43 23.65 12.67 -8.19
C LEU A 43 23.67 14.19 -8.41
N PRO A 44 24.34 14.70 -9.47
CA PRO A 44 24.29 16.12 -9.81
C PRO A 44 22.86 16.59 -10.07
N LEU A 45 22.53 17.83 -9.70
CA LEU A 45 21.21 18.43 -9.92
C LEU A 45 20.75 18.34 -11.39
N ALA A 46 21.66 18.53 -12.35
CA ALA A 46 21.36 18.40 -13.77
C ALA A 46 20.83 17.01 -14.17
N SER A 47 21.05 15.97 -13.35
CA SER A 47 20.52 14.63 -13.58
C SER A 47 19.00 14.59 -13.48
N THR A 48 18.38 15.36 -12.56
CA THR A 48 16.92 15.33 -12.41
C THR A 48 16.23 15.88 -13.65
N THR A 49 16.72 17.00 -14.19
CA THR A 49 16.17 17.62 -15.40
C THR A 49 16.56 16.86 -16.68
N TYR A 50 17.60 16.03 -16.64
CA TYR A 50 17.96 15.14 -17.75
C TYR A 50 17.02 13.93 -17.85
N TYR A 51 16.66 13.30 -16.71
CA TYR A 51 15.83 12.09 -16.71
C TYR A 51 14.33 12.36 -16.58
N PHE A 52 13.91 13.51 -16.03
CA PHE A 52 12.51 13.83 -15.81
C PHE A 52 12.18 15.18 -16.43
N SER A 53 11.04 15.20 -17.11
CA SER A 53 10.55 16.38 -17.83
C SER A 53 10.06 17.49 -16.90
N SER A 54 9.63 17.12 -15.70
CA SER A 54 9.16 18.02 -14.66
C SER A 54 9.31 17.40 -13.27
N LEU A 55 9.04 18.18 -12.22
CA LEU A 55 8.91 17.65 -10.86
C LEU A 55 7.72 16.70 -10.74
N ASP A 56 6.61 17.00 -11.42
CA ASP A 56 5.40 16.17 -11.40
C ASP A 56 5.64 14.79 -12.03
N ASP A 57 6.39 14.72 -13.13
CA ASP A 57 6.82 13.45 -13.75
C ASP A 57 7.66 12.60 -12.77
N LEU A 58 8.57 13.24 -12.03
CA LEU A 58 9.34 12.55 -10.99
C LEU A 58 8.45 12.09 -9.82
N ILE A 59 7.49 12.91 -9.39
CA ILE A 59 6.54 12.57 -8.33
C ILE A 59 5.66 11.39 -8.76
N GLU A 60 5.17 11.37 -10.00
CA GLU A 60 4.40 10.24 -10.54
C GLU A 60 5.20 8.95 -10.46
N LYS A 61 6.46 8.97 -10.92
CA LYS A 61 7.34 7.79 -10.84
C LYS A 61 7.64 7.38 -9.40
N ALA A 62 7.77 8.34 -8.48
CA ALA A 62 7.94 8.05 -7.07
C ALA A 62 6.70 7.37 -6.47
N VAL A 63 5.49 7.87 -6.75
CA VAL A 63 4.23 7.28 -6.27
C VAL A 63 4.05 5.87 -6.84
N GLU A 64 4.34 5.67 -8.13
CA GLU A 64 4.35 4.33 -8.76
C GLU A 64 5.33 3.40 -8.07
N HIS A 65 6.55 3.88 -7.77
CA HIS A 65 7.57 3.08 -7.10
C HIS A 65 7.18 2.66 -5.69
N VAL A 66 6.60 3.57 -4.90
CA VAL A 66 6.08 3.24 -3.56
C VAL A 66 4.97 2.20 -3.68
N GLY A 67 4.02 2.42 -4.60
CA GLY A 67 2.92 1.48 -4.83
C GLY A 67 3.38 0.07 -5.23
N GLU A 68 4.36 -0.02 -6.11
CA GLU A 68 4.94 -1.31 -6.52
C GLU A 68 5.68 -2.00 -5.37
N SER A 69 6.43 -1.25 -4.56
CA SER A 69 7.08 -1.80 -3.36
C SER A 69 6.06 -2.33 -2.35
N GLU A 70 5.00 -1.56 -2.06
CA GLU A 70 3.90 -2.00 -1.19
C GLU A 70 3.21 -3.26 -1.75
N SER A 71 2.93 -3.28 -3.05
CA SER A 71 2.31 -4.41 -3.74
C SER A 71 3.15 -5.68 -3.69
N GLN A 72 4.47 -5.56 -3.88
CA GLN A 72 5.40 -6.68 -3.76
C GLN A 72 5.41 -7.25 -2.34
N GLN A 73 5.43 -6.38 -1.33
CA GLN A 73 5.37 -6.82 0.08
C GLN A 73 4.05 -7.55 0.38
N LEU A 74 2.92 -7.03 -0.09
CA LEU A 74 1.61 -7.68 0.03
C LEU A 74 1.64 -9.07 -0.60
N ARG A 75 2.07 -9.19 -1.87
CA ARG A 75 2.15 -10.47 -2.58
C ARG A 75 3.05 -11.47 -1.87
N MET A 76 4.21 -11.04 -1.37
CA MET A 76 5.11 -11.90 -0.61
C MET A 76 4.44 -12.45 0.66
N ARG A 77 3.79 -11.58 1.46
CA ARG A 77 3.07 -11.98 2.68
C ARG A 77 1.97 -13.00 2.38
N VAL A 78 1.15 -12.72 1.37
CA VAL A 78 0.03 -13.61 1.00
C VAL A 78 0.52 -14.95 0.47
N SER A 79 1.57 -14.96 -0.36
CA SER A 79 2.11 -16.18 -0.97
C SER A 79 2.63 -17.18 0.08
N ALA A 80 3.13 -16.67 1.21
CA ALA A 80 3.63 -17.46 2.33
C ALA A 80 2.51 -18.12 3.18
N LEU A 81 1.25 -17.74 3.00
CA LEU A 81 0.15 -18.27 3.81
C LEU A 81 -0.30 -19.65 3.35
N SER A 82 -0.39 -20.61 4.27
CA SER A 82 -1.03 -21.91 3.97
C SER A 82 -2.54 -21.77 3.74
N ARG A 83 -3.11 -22.67 2.94
CA ARG A 83 -4.57 -22.78 2.78
C ARG A 83 -5.14 -23.65 3.89
N ARG A 84 -5.93 -23.06 4.79
CA ARG A 84 -6.62 -23.77 5.88
C ARG A 84 -7.77 -22.92 6.42
N ARG A 85 -8.77 -23.57 7.00
CA ARG A 85 -9.85 -22.88 7.70
C ARG A 85 -9.28 -22.11 8.90
N ARG A 86 -9.58 -20.81 8.99
CA ARG A 86 -9.21 -19.94 10.12
C ARG A 86 -10.44 -19.32 10.76
N GLY A 87 -10.44 -19.24 12.10
CA GLY A 87 -11.45 -18.50 12.87
C GLY A 87 -11.40 -16.99 12.62
N ALA A 88 -12.31 -16.25 13.23
CA ALA A 88 -12.39 -14.79 13.09
C ALA A 88 -11.08 -14.11 13.51
N ASP A 89 -10.60 -14.37 14.74
CA ASP A 89 -9.34 -13.82 15.26
C ASP A 89 -8.15 -14.05 14.33
N ALA A 90 -7.89 -15.31 13.97
CA ALA A 90 -6.74 -15.66 13.14
C ALA A 90 -6.85 -15.09 11.71
N THR A 91 -8.06 -14.81 11.21
CA THR A 91 -8.23 -14.14 9.91
C THR A 91 -8.01 -12.63 10.07
N ALA A 92 -8.54 -12.04 11.15
CA ALA A 92 -8.33 -10.63 11.48
C ALA A 92 -6.84 -10.32 11.64
N ASP A 93 -6.09 -11.15 12.37
CA ASP A 93 -4.64 -10.98 12.57
C ASP A 93 -3.91 -10.91 11.22
N LEU A 94 -4.21 -11.83 10.30
CA LEU A 94 -3.60 -11.83 8.96
C LEU A 94 -3.97 -10.59 8.13
N LEU A 95 -5.21 -10.13 8.22
CA LEU A 95 -5.65 -8.93 7.52
C LEU A 95 -5.02 -7.67 8.11
N VAL A 96 -4.82 -7.62 9.43
CA VAL A 96 -4.11 -6.53 10.10
C VAL A 96 -2.63 -6.54 9.71
N ASP A 97 -1.97 -7.69 9.69
CA ASP A 97 -0.59 -7.85 9.19
C ASP A 97 -0.45 -7.37 7.74
N LEU A 98 -1.45 -7.69 6.92
CA LEU A 98 -1.48 -7.30 5.53
C LEU A 98 -1.69 -5.78 5.36
N LEU A 99 -2.70 -5.22 6.03
CA LEU A 99 -3.20 -3.87 5.77
C LEU A 99 -2.51 -2.79 6.60
N VAL A 100 -2.12 -3.11 7.83
CA VAL A 100 -1.54 -2.18 8.81
C VAL A 100 -0.03 -2.39 8.92
N GLY A 101 0.44 -3.64 8.85
CA GLY A 101 1.85 -4.00 9.02
C GLY A 101 2.30 -4.10 10.47
N ASP A 102 3.61 -4.25 10.67
CA ASP A 102 4.25 -4.50 11.97
C ASP A 102 5.23 -3.37 12.36
N GLY A 103 5.19 -2.95 13.64
CA GLY A 103 6.22 -2.14 14.30
C GLY A 103 6.01 -0.62 14.31
N ASN A 104 6.89 0.11 15.02
CA ASN A 104 6.81 1.57 15.19
C ASN A 104 6.96 2.36 13.88
N ARG A 105 7.66 1.82 12.87
CA ARG A 105 7.76 2.44 11.53
C ARG A 105 6.45 2.32 10.73
N ALA A 106 5.49 1.50 11.20
CA ALA A 106 4.19 1.38 10.57
C ALA A 106 3.39 2.68 10.66
N SER A 107 3.51 3.45 11.74
CA SER A 107 2.74 4.70 11.91
C SER A 107 3.09 5.74 10.84
N ASP A 108 4.37 6.07 10.64
CA ASP A 108 4.80 7.03 9.62
C ASP A 108 4.45 6.55 8.20
N GLN A 109 4.62 5.24 7.94
CA GLN A 109 4.25 4.65 6.66
C GLN A 109 2.74 4.68 6.40
N LEU A 110 1.93 4.47 7.43
CA LEU A 110 0.47 4.58 7.34
C LEU A 110 0.05 6.02 7.09
N ILE A 111 0.60 6.98 7.83
CA ILE A 111 0.36 8.41 7.62
C ILE A 111 0.67 8.78 6.17
N SER A 112 1.88 8.46 5.70
CA SER A 112 2.28 8.67 4.31
C SER A 112 1.31 8.02 3.30
N ARG A 113 0.85 6.79 3.54
CA ARG A 113 -0.12 6.11 2.67
C ARG A 113 -1.44 6.87 2.57
N TYR A 114 -2.00 7.33 3.70
CA TYR A 114 -3.28 8.05 3.69
C TYR A 114 -3.13 9.48 3.15
N GLU A 115 -2.03 10.17 3.46
CA GLU A 115 -1.70 11.46 2.84
C GLU A 115 -1.61 11.34 1.32
N ARG A 116 -0.90 10.32 0.81
CA ARG A 116 -0.83 10.00 -0.62
C ARG A 116 -2.20 9.73 -1.21
N TYR A 117 -3.04 8.95 -0.53
CA TYR A 117 -4.38 8.64 -1.03
C TYR A 117 -5.21 9.91 -1.27
N ILE A 118 -5.18 10.86 -0.31
CA ILE A 118 -5.90 12.13 -0.40
C ILE A 118 -5.25 13.08 -1.42
N ALA A 119 -3.93 13.19 -1.41
CA ALA A 119 -3.19 14.09 -2.30
C ALA A 119 -3.37 13.69 -3.77
N CYS A 120 -3.25 12.39 -4.09
CA CYS A 120 -3.48 11.87 -5.44
C CYS A 120 -4.92 12.12 -5.93
N ALA A 121 -5.92 12.23 -5.04
CA ALA A 121 -7.30 12.52 -5.44
C ALA A 121 -7.44 13.91 -6.10
N ARG A 122 -6.58 14.87 -5.72
CA ARG A 122 -6.55 16.22 -6.29
C ARG A 122 -5.73 16.35 -7.57
N GLN A 123 -4.96 15.32 -7.94
CA GLN A 123 -4.07 15.34 -9.10
C GLN A 123 -4.53 14.32 -10.16
N PRO A 124 -5.15 14.75 -11.28
CA PRO A 124 -5.72 13.85 -12.28
C PRO A 124 -4.76 12.75 -12.77
N GLY A 125 -3.49 13.08 -13.02
CA GLY A 125 -2.47 12.12 -13.47
C GLY A 125 -2.16 11.00 -12.47
N LEU A 126 -2.21 11.29 -11.16
CA LEU A 126 -1.94 10.30 -10.12
C LEU A 126 -3.15 9.43 -9.76
N ARG A 127 -4.36 9.80 -10.17
CA ARG A 127 -5.59 9.04 -9.85
C ARG A 127 -5.53 7.62 -10.41
N ASP A 128 -5.00 7.46 -11.62
CA ASP A 128 -4.91 6.15 -12.27
C ASP A 128 -3.88 5.26 -11.57
N VAL A 129 -2.73 5.83 -11.19
CA VAL A 129 -1.71 5.15 -10.37
C VAL A 129 -2.33 4.68 -9.05
N GLN A 130 -3.00 5.58 -8.34
CA GLN A 130 -3.62 5.27 -7.05
C GLN A 130 -4.71 4.20 -7.17
N ARG A 131 -5.54 4.23 -8.23
CA ARG A 131 -6.54 3.19 -8.50
C ARG A 131 -5.90 1.81 -8.69
N ARG A 132 -4.76 1.73 -9.39
CA ARG A 132 -4.02 0.45 -9.55
C ARG A 132 -3.51 -0.08 -8.21
N ILE A 133 -2.95 0.78 -7.36
CA ILE A 133 -2.45 0.40 -6.04
C ILE A 133 -3.58 -0.14 -5.16
N LEU A 134 -4.73 0.55 -5.12
CA LEU A 134 -5.90 0.11 -4.35
C LEU A 134 -6.44 -1.24 -4.85
N LYS A 135 -6.49 -1.44 -6.16
CA LYS A 135 -6.92 -2.72 -6.76
C LYS A 135 -6.03 -3.88 -6.31
N GLN A 136 -4.71 -3.71 -6.36
CA GLN A 136 -3.76 -4.73 -5.92
C GLN A 136 -3.88 -5.04 -4.41
N ARG A 137 -4.12 -4.01 -3.59
CA ARG A 137 -4.39 -4.19 -2.16
C ARG A 137 -5.66 -5.00 -1.91
N SER A 138 -6.74 -4.69 -2.63
CA SER A 138 -8.01 -5.42 -2.55
C SER A 138 -7.88 -6.87 -3.01
N GLU A 139 -7.12 -7.14 -4.08
CA GLU A 139 -6.83 -8.50 -4.56
C GLU A 139 -6.08 -9.33 -3.49
N ALA A 140 -5.09 -8.72 -2.81
CA ALA A 140 -4.39 -9.38 -1.72
C ALA A 140 -5.30 -9.71 -0.53
N VAL A 141 -6.26 -8.83 -0.20
CA VAL A 141 -7.27 -9.08 0.85
C VAL A 141 -8.16 -10.27 0.50
N VAL A 142 -8.65 -10.33 -0.74
CA VAL A 142 -9.45 -11.47 -1.23
C VAL A 142 -8.67 -12.76 -1.07
N GLU A 143 -7.40 -12.77 -1.48
CA GLU A 143 -6.59 -13.98 -1.39
C GLU A 143 -6.33 -14.41 0.08
N VAL A 144 -6.17 -13.49 1.03
CA VAL A 144 -6.09 -13.83 2.48
C VAL A 144 -7.39 -14.47 2.96
N VAL A 145 -8.53 -13.91 2.56
CA VAL A 145 -9.87 -14.41 2.90
C VAL A 145 -10.06 -15.83 2.36
N GLU A 146 -9.78 -16.05 1.08
CA GLU A 146 -9.88 -17.36 0.41
C GLU A 146 -8.93 -18.39 1.03
N ARG A 147 -7.66 -18.02 1.28
CA ARG A 147 -6.69 -18.90 1.94
C ARG A 147 -7.10 -19.28 3.36
N SER A 148 -8.02 -18.52 3.97
CA SER A 148 -8.61 -18.75 5.29
C SER A 148 -9.90 -19.58 5.27
N GLY A 149 -10.32 -20.07 4.10
CA GLY A 149 -11.53 -20.87 3.90
C GLY A 149 -12.83 -20.04 3.98
N ARG A 150 -12.71 -18.73 3.71
CA ARG A 150 -13.81 -17.77 3.71
C ARG A 150 -13.96 -17.20 2.30
N SER A 151 -15.12 -16.62 2.01
CA SER A 151 -15.37 -15.86 0.78
C SER A 151 -15.88 -14.48 1.12
N VAL A 152 -15.59 -13.51 0.25
CA VAL A 152 -16.07 -12.13 0.36
C VAL A 152 -16.68 -11.73 -0.98
N ARG A 153 -17.88 -11.16 -0.94
CA ARG A 153 -18.51 -10.61 -2.15
C ARG A 153 -17.83 -9.30 -2.55
N ALA A 154 -17.80 -9.00 -3.85
CA ALA A 154 -17.15 -7.79 -4.37
C ALA A 154 -17.67 -6.50 -3.71
N GLU A 155 -18.97 -6.43 -3.41
CA GLU A 155 -19.56 -5.24 -2.76
C GLU A 155 -19.13 -5.10 -1.30
N LEU A 156 -18.92 -6.22 -0.60
CA LEU A 156 -18.52 -6.24 0.82
C LEU A 156 -17.02 -6.11 1.03
N LEU A 157 -16.20 -6.44 0.01
CA LEU A 157 -14.76 -6.26 0.05
C LEU A 157 -14.39 -4.79 0.31
N THR A 158 -15.07 -3.87 -0.39
CA THR A 158 -14.87 -2.44 -0.19
C THR A 158 -15.23 -2.05 1.25
N ALA A 159 -16.36 -2.53 1.77
CA ALA A 159 -16.76 -2.25 3.16
C ALA A 159 -15.74 -2.77 4.19
N LEU A 160 -15.18 -3.97 3.98
CA LEU A 160 -14.16 -4.54 4.86
C LEU A 160 -12.89 -3.67 4.87
N VAL A 161 -12.39 -3.30 3.69
CA VAL A 161 -11.20 -2.44 3.59
C VAL A 161 -11.46 -1.06 4.18
N CYS A 162 -12.64 -0.46 3.91
CA CYS A 162 -13.01 0.84 4.48
C CYS A 162 -13.18 0.80 6.01
N ALA A 163 -13.68 -0.30 6.58
CA ALA A 163 -13.78 -0.46 8.03
C ALA A 163 -12.39 -0.44 8.68
N VAL A 164 -11.42 -1.14 8.09
CA VAL A 164 -10.01 -1.11 8.54
C VAL A 164 -9.40 0.27 8.36
N ASP A 165 -9.55 0.87 7.18
CA ASP A 165 -8.97 2.17 6.88
C ASP A 165 -9.53 3.27 7.81
N GLY A 166 -10.84 3.26 8.04
CA GLY A 166 -11.51 4.16 8.97
C GLY A 166 -11.05 3.97 10.42
N ALA A 167 -10.94 2.73 10.88
CA ALA A 167 -10.43 2.39 12.20
C ALA A 167 -8.99 2.89 12.41
N VAL A 168 -8.12 2.67 11.41
CA VAL A 168 -6.74 3.13 11.43
C VAL A 168 -6.68 4.66 11.48
N VAL A 169 -7.37 5.36 10.59
CA VAL A 169 -7.35 6.83 10.55
C VAL A 169 -7.90 7.43 11.85
N ALA A 170 -9.01 6.90 12.38
CA ALA A 170 -9.58 7.36 13.64
C ALA A 170 -8.62 7.19 14.83
N SER A 171 -7.81 6.13 14.82
CA SER A 171 -6.84 5.84 15.88
C SER A 171 -5.56 6.67 15.84
N MET A 172 -5.29 7.41 14.74
CA MET A 172 -4.05 8.19 14.61
C MET A 172 -4.00 9.40 15.55
N VAL A 173 -5.15 9.89 16.00
CA VAL A 173 -5.28 11.10 16.83
C VAL A 173 -5.77 10.75 18.24
N SER A 174 -6.21 9.51 18.48
CA SER A 174 -6.72 9.09 19.78
C SER A 174 -5.62 8.53 20.67
N ASP A 175 -5.75 8.71 21.98
CA ASP A 175 -4.86 8.13 23.01
C ASP A 175 -5.10 6.61 23.23
N GLY A 176 -5.79 5.95 22.30
CA GLY A 176 -6.18 4.54 22.42
C GLY A 176 -5.06 3.55 22.09
N ASP A 177 -5.41 2.28 21.92
CA ASP A 177 -4.47 1.17 21.68
C ASP A 177 -3.75 1.22 20.31
N GLY A 178 -3.93 2.31 19.55
CA GLY A 178 -3.29 2.58 18.27
C GLY A 178 -3.92 1.86 17.06
N PRO A 179 -3.35 2.10 15.85
CA PRO A 179 -3.91 1.62 14.58
C PRO A 179 -4.12 0.12 14.49
N ARG A 180 -3.17 -0.65 14.97
CA ARG A 180 -3.17 -2.10 14.81
C ARG A 180 -4.26 -2.74 15.68
N ALA A 181 -4.35 -2.35 16.94
CA ALA A 181 -5.35 -2.86 17.86
C ALA A 181 -6.77 -2.45 17.44
N THR A 182 -6.96 -1.19 17.04
CA THR A 182 -8.26 -0.67 16.58
C THR A 182 -8.74 -1.38 15.31
N ALA A 183 -7.84 -1.59 14.34
CA ALA A 183 -8.14 -2.35 13.12
C ALA A 183 -8.47 -3.81 13.43
N ARG A 184 -7.73 -4.45 14.34
CA ARG A 184 -7.98 -5.83 14.75
C ARG A 184 -9.35 -5.99 15.40
N ALA A 185 -9.67 -5.15 16.39
CA ALA A 185 -10.97 -5.17 17.07
C ALA A 185 -12.12 -5.02 16.05
N THR A 186 -12.00 -4.02 15.16
CA THR A 186 -12.97 -3.81 14.08
C THR A 186 -13.14 -5.04 13.20
N LEU A 187 -12.04 -5.67 12.79
CA LEU A 187 -12.09 -6.86 11.92
C LEU A 187 -12.73 -8.07 12.61
N VAL A 188 -12.40 -8.32 13.88
CA VAL A 188 -12.98 -9.44 14.64
C VAL A 188 -14.51 -9.34 14.67
N ASP A 189 -15.05 -8.13 14.84
CA ASP A 189 -16.51 -7.91 14.93
C ASP A 189 -17.23 -8.08 13.59
N VAL A 190 -16.57 -7.78 12.46
CA VAL A 190 -17.24 -7.74 11.16
C VAL A 190 -16.90 -8.91 10.23
N ILE A 191 -15.83 -9.66 10.49
CA ILE A 191 -15.31 -10.64 9.52
C ILE A 191 -16.29 -11.78 9.22
N ASP A 192 -17.08 -12.23 10.20
CA ASP A 192 -18.06 -13.31 9.98
C ASP A 192 -19.26 -12.85 9.15
N VAL A 193 -19.54 -11.54 9.13
CA VAL A 193 -20.61 -10.93 8.31
C VAL A 193 -20.08 -10.61 6.91
N LEU A 194 -18.91 -9.98 6.82
CA LEU A 194 -18.35 -9.49 5.55
C LEU A 194 -17.67 -10.60 4.75
N ALA A 195 -17.08 -11.59 5.44
CA ALA A 195 -16.34 -12.69 4.85
C ALA A 195 -16.70 -14.05 5.51
N PRO A 196 -17.93 -14.56 5.33
CA PRO A 196 -18.36 -15.83 5.92
C PRO A 196 -17.55 -17.02 5.39
N PHE A 197 -17.64 -18.17 6.08
CA PHE A 197 -17.05 -19.43 5.59
C PHE A 197 -17.70 -19.89 4.28
N ASP A 198 -16.90 -20.46 3.38
CA ASP A 198 -17.41 -21.07 2.15
C ASP A 198 -18.38 -22.20 2.47
N GLN A 199 -19.65 -22.03 2.14
CA GLN A 199 -20.69 -23.04 2.36
C GLN A 199 -20.55 -24.27 1.44
N GLU A 200 -19.75 -24.19 0.37
CA GLU A 200 -19.65 -25.24 -0.66
C GLU A 200 -18.77 -26.46 -0.31
N ARG A 201 -18.00 -26.43 0.79
CA ARG A 201 -17.19 -27.61 1.21
C ARG A 201 -17.90 -28.57 2.18
N ARG A 202 -19.18 -28.37 2.48
CA ARG A 202 -19.95 -29.25 3.37
C ARG A 202 -20.60 -30.46 2.69
N VAL A 203 -20.54 -30.58 1.36
CA VAL A 203 -21.26 -31.65 0.61
C VAL A 203 -20.30 -32.76 0.11
N ALA A 204 -19.03 -32.76 0.51
CA ALA A 204 -18.04 -33.74 0.04
C ALA A 204 -17.46 -34.63 1.16
N LEU A 205 -18.26 -34.97 2.17
CA LEU A 205 -17.96 -36.01 3.17
C LEU A 205 -19.17 -36.91 3.39
#